data_AF-A0A523IHL8-F1
#
_entry.id   AF-A0A523IHL8-F1
#
_cell.length_a   1.000
_cell.length_b   1.000
_cell.length_c   1.000
_cell.angle_alpha   90.00
_cell.angle_beta   90.00
_cell.angle_gamma   90.00
#
_symmetry.space_group_name_H-M   'P 1'
#
loop_
_entity.id
_entity.type
_entity.pdbx_description
1 polymer ?
#
loop_
_entity_poly.entity_id
_entity_poly.type
_entity_poly.pdbx_seq_one_letter_code
_entity_poly.pdbx_strand_id
1 'polypeptide(L)'
;MGKINKRFKLILFIVITLFFTAVYSIYAVEWEIIEGYLICVALDNKGNIETKVEYNDCSGIVALVDRDEQIYTISGSQSDLDKLYKTPKRRLGVLMEQNLRGKVYGHKRALQLMIGSEKYVDDTKIVKKKGTIYCLLPHYKKTNINYMVSNKPCFIYAPHAHIFYTKDGEIMAINGSKELVREFENSSQRVGVYLAGSISGSEKGKYIYLK
;
A
#
# COMPACT_ATOMS: atom_id res chain seq x y z
N MET A 1 57.75 -17.37 10.13
CA MET A 1 56.81 -16.26 9.82
C MET A 1 56.84 -16.00 8.32
N GLY A 2 55.85 -16.52 7.57
CA GLY A 2 55.83 -16.42 6.11
C GLY A 2 55.48 -15.00 5.62
N LYS A 3 56.33 -14.41 4.77
CA LYS A 3 56.08 -13.14 4.10
C LYS A 3 54.90 -13.31 3.14
N ILE A 4 53.71 -12.87 3.55
CA ILE A 4 52.54 -12.79 2.66
C ILE A 4 52.85 -11.81 1.52
N ASN A 5 52.82 -12.32 0.29
CA ASN A 5 53.15 -11.61 -0.94
C ASN A 5 52.26 -10.37 -1.11
N LYS A 6 52.84 -9.20 -1.42
CA LYS A 6 52.09 -7.93 -1.61
C LYS A 6 50.97 -8.05 -2.64
N ARG A 7 51.17 -8.87 -3.68
CA ARG A 7 50.15 -9.15 -4.70
C ARG A 7 48.93 -9.89 -4.14
N PHE A 8 49.14 -10.78 -3.17
CA PHE A 8 48.06 -11.52 -2.51
C PHE A 8 47.21 -10.60 -1.63
N LYS A 9 47.82 -9.64 -0.92
CA LYS A 9 47.08 -8.63 -0.15
C LYS A 9 46.22 -7.72 -1.02
N LEU A 10 46.72 -7.34 -2.21
CA LEU A 10 45.98 -6.50 -3.15
C LEU A 10 44.77 -7.25 -3.75
N ILE A 11 44.95 -8.50 -4.16
CA ILE A 11 43.86 -9.34 -4.69
C ILE A 11 42.81 -9.58 -3.61
N LEU A 12 43.22 -9.91 -2.38
CA LEU A 12 42.30 -10.11 -1.27
C LEU A 12 41.50 -8.83 -0.95
N PHE A 13 42.14 -7.66 -0.97
CA PHE A 13 41.47 -6.38 -0.76
C PHE A 13 40.44 -6.06 -1.85
N ILE A 14 40.77 -6.32 -3.12
CA ILE A 14 39.86 -6.15 -4.25
C ILE A 14 38.65 -7.09 -4.13
N VAL A 15 38.87 -8.37 -3.82
CA VAL A 15 37.81 -9.36 -3.64
C VAL A 15 36.89 -8.99 -2.48
N ILE A 16 37.45 -8.54 -1.34
CA ILE A 16 36.67 -8.10 -0.19
C ILE A 16 35.84 -6.85 -0.55
N THR A 17 36.43 -5.88 -1.24
CA THR A 17 35.72 -4.64 -1.63
C THR A 17 34.59 -4.92 -2.63
N LEU A 18 34.83 -5.82 -3.60
CA LEU A 18 33.80 -6.29 -4.53
C LEU A 18 32.69 -7.07 -3.82
N PHE A 19 33.04 -7.89 -2.82
CA PHE A 19 32.06 -8.60 -2.01
C PHE A 19 31.23 -7.63 -1.17
N PHE A 20 31.85 -6.64 -0.52
CA PHE A 20 31.12 -5.64 0.27
C PHE A 20 30.22 -4.75 -0.60
N THR A 21 30.63 -4.36 -1.81
CA THR A 21 29.80 -3.58 -2.74
C THR A 21 28.65 -4.40 -3.33
N ALA A 22 28.88 -5.67 -3.67
CA ALA A 22 27.83 -6.59 -4.09
C ALA A 22 26.82 -6.84 -2.97
N VAL A 23 27.27 -7.03 -1.72
CA VAL A 23 26.38 -7.20 -0.56
C VAL A 23 25.63 -5.91 -0.24
N TYR A 24 26.25 -4.73 -0.32
CA TYR A 24 25.57 -3.45 -0.07
C TYR A 24 24.44 -3.18 -1.08
N SER A 25 24.62 -3.57 -2.33
CA SER A 25 23.63 -3.37 -3.39
C SER A 25 22.36 -4.21 -3.21
N ILE A 26 22.45 -5.35 -2.50
CA ILE A 26 21.30 -6.24 -2.25
C ILE A 26 20.34 -5.63 -1.19
N TYR A 27 20.79 -4.65 -0.40
CA TYR A 27 20.00 -4.04 0.69
C TYR A 27 19.61 -2.58 0.44
N ALA A 28 19.86 -2.03 -0.75
CA ALA A 28 19.38 -0.71 -1.11
C ALA A 28 17.86 -0.75 -1.29
N VAL A 29 17.11 -0.51 -0.20
CA VAL A 29 15.66 -0.30 -0.26
C VAL A 29 15.42 1.01 -1.00
N GLU A 30 15.15 0.89 -2.31
CA GLU A 30 15.07 2.03 -3.20
C GLU A 30 13.79 2.82 -2.92
N TRP A 31 13.95 4.13 -2.76
CA TRP A 31 12.83 5.05 -2.63
C TRP A 31 12.35 5.42 -4.02
N GLU A 32 11.08 5.18 -4.29
CA GLU A 32 10.46 5.47 -5.57
C GLU A 32 9.66 6.77 -5.49
N ILE A 33 9.51 7.44 -6.63
CA ILE A 33 8.57 8.56 -6.80
C ILE A 33 7.47 8.06 -7.71
N ILE A 34 6.24 7.96 -7.17
CA ILE A 34 5.06 7.55 -7.93
C ILE A 34 4.22 8.79 -8.23
N GLU A 35 3.89 8.98 -9.50
CA GLU A 35 3.02 10.05 -9.97
C GLU A 35 1.60 9.50 -10.17
N GLY A 36 0.61 10.12 -9.54
CA GLY A 36 -0.77 9.65 -9.64
C GLY A 36 -1.80 10.49 -8.90
N TYR A 37 -3.06 10.08 -8.99
CA TYR A 37 -4.18 10.74 -8.34
C TYR A 37 -4.47 10.13 -6.98
N LEU A 38 -4.81 10.96 -6.00
CA LEU A 38 -5.23 10.50 -4.69
C LEU A 38 -6.75 10.29 -4.66
N ILE A 39 -7.15 9.17 -4.08
CA ILE A 39 -8.54 8.84 -3.84
C ILE A 39 -8.74 8.50 -2.37
N CYS A 40 -9.75 9.08 -1.75
CA CYS A 40 -10.16 8.75 -0.40
C CYS A 40 -11.14 7.58 -0.44
N VAL A 41 -10.92 6.58 0.41
CA VAL A 41 -11.86 5.48 0.68
C VAL A 41 -12.38 5.66 2.10
N ALA A 42 -13.66 5.98 2.22
CA ALA A 42 -14.29 6.31 3.50
C ALA A 42 -15.75 5.86 3.52
N LEU A 43 -16.43 6.04 4.66
CA LEU A 43 -17.87 5.84 4.74
C LEU A 43 -18.63 7.04 4.15
N ASP A 44 -19.71 6.75 3.44
CA ASP A 44 -20.73 7.72 3.07
C ASP A 44 -21.62 8.09 4.27
N ASN A 45 -22.53 9.05 4.08
CA ASN A 45 -23.47 9.49 5.12
C ASN A 45 -24.47 8.38 5.55
N LYS A 46 -24.50 7.25 4.84
CA LYS A 46 -25.35 6.09 5.12
C LYS A 46 -24.54 4.93 5.72
N GLY A 47 -23.24 5.09 5.96
CA GLY A 47 -22.36 4.05 6.50
C GLY A 47 -21.88 3.01 5.48
N ASN A 48 -21.96 3.28 4.18
CA ASN A 48 -21.39 2.42 3.13
C ASN A 48 -19.99 2.88 2.75
N ILE A 49 -19.09 1.94 2.46
CA ILE A 49 -17.77 2.30 1.92
C ILE A 49 -17.93 2.88 0.51
N GLU A 50 -17.36 4.06 0.29
CA GLU A 50 -17.33 4.77 -0.97
C GLU A 50 -15.93 5.32 -1.27
N THR A 51 -15.73 5.73 -2.52
CA THR A 51 -14.53 6.42 -3.00
C THR A 51 -14.86 7.87 -3.32
N LYS A 52 -13.94 8.77 -2.96
CA LYS A 52 -14.01 10.18 -3.29
C LYS A 52 -12.71 10.61 -3.94
N VAL A 53 -12.81 11.11 -5.16
CA VAL A 53 -11.71 11.83 -5.83
C VAL A 53 -11.59 13.27 -5.34
N GLU A 54 -12.65 13.79 -4.71
CA GLU A 54 -12.72 15.14 -4.13
C GLU A 54 -13.09 15.03 -2.65
N TYR A 55 -12.19 15.47 -1.77
CA TYR A 55 -12.39 15.43 -0.32
C TYR A 55 -11.61 16.58 0.33
N ASN A 56 -12.03 17.04 1.51
CA ASN A 56 -11.31 18.07 2.28
C ASN A 56 -10.46 17.47 3.40
N ASP A 57 -10.97 16.41 4.01
CA ASP A 57 -10.26 15.54 4.93
C ASP A 57 -10.78 14.12 4.70
N CYS A 58 -9.87 13.18 4.48
CA CYS A 58 -10.26 11.79 4.32
C CYS A 58 -10.35 11.12 5.70
N SER A 59 -11.55 10.69 6.08
CA SER A 59 -11.83 10.03 7.36
C SER A 59 -11.52 8.52 7.36
N GLY A 60 -11.11 7.97 6.23
CA GLY A 60 -10.70 6.57 6.09
C GLY A 60 -9.25 6.48 5.64
N ILE A 61 -9.00 5.72 4.57
CA ILE A 61 -7.67 5.57 3.98
C ILE A 61 -7.60 6.26 2.62
N VAL A 62 -6.42 6.71 2.22
CA VAL A 62 -6.13 7.21 0.87
C VAL A 62 -5.35 6.16 0.10
N ALA A 63 -5.72 6.01 -1.18
CA ALA A 63 -4.92 5.31 -2.16
C ALA A 63 -4.40 6.29 -3.20
N LEU A 64 -3.21 6.01 -3.75
CA LEU A 64 -2.70 6.64 -4.95
C LEU A 64 -2.98 5.72 -6.12
N VAL A 65 -3.42 6.29 -7.25
CA VAL A 65 -3.55 5.56 -8.49
C VAL A 65 -2.70 6.22 -9.56
N ASP A 66 -1.75 5.46 -10.08
CA ASP A 66 -0.80 5.95 -11.08
C ASP A 66 -1.40 5.97 -12.50
N ARG A 67 -0.56 6.36 -13.47
CA ARG A 67 -0.94 6.44 -14.89
C ARG A 67 -1.16 5.08 -15.56
N ASP A 68 -0.61 4.01 -14.98
CA ASP A 68 -0.84 2.62 -15.40
C ASP A 68 -2.04 2.00 -14.66
N GLU A 69 -2.79 2.84 -13.94
CA GLU A 69 -3.99 2.51 -13.17
C GLU A 69 -3.73 1.58 -11.99
N GLN A 70 -2.45 1.43 -11.63
CA GLN A 70 -2.02 0.63 -10.50
C GLN A 70 -2.36 1.37 -9.21
N ILE A 71 -3.01 0.65 -8.30
CA ILE A 71 -3.49 1.21 -7.04
C ILE A 71 -2.51 0.87 -5.91
N TYR A 72 -2.07 1.92 -5.21
CA TYR A 72 -1.19 1.87 -4.05
C TYR A 72 -1.96 2.33 -2.82
N THR A 73 -2.14 1.44 -1.84
CA THR A 73 -2.62 1.86 -0.52
C THR A 73 -1.50 2.61 0.21
N ILE A 74 -1.82 3.70 0.89
CA ILE A 74 -0.79 4.56 1.49
C ILE A 74 -0.71 4.34 2.99
N SER A 75 0.49 4.08 3.49
CA SER A 75 0.78 4.14 4.93
C SER A 75 1.89 5.16 5.22
N GLY A 76 2.01 5.55 6.47
CA GLY A 76 2.97 6.55 6.91
C GLY A 76 2.67 7.01 8.33
N SER A 77 3.55 7.87 8.85
CA SER A 77 3.27 8.53 10.12
C SER A 77 1.98 9.35 10.05
N GLN A 78 1.23 9.46 11.15
CA GLN A 78 -0.02 10.22 11.19
C GLN A 78 0.19 11.66 10.69
N SER A 79 1.30 12.31 11.07
CA SER A 79 1.66 13.66 10.62
C SER A 79 1.89 13.74 9.10
N ASP A 80 2.51 12.73 8.49
CA ASP A 80 2.74 12.73 7.04
C ASP A 80 1.43 12.49 6.28
N LEU A 81 0.58 11.59 6.79
CA LEU A 81 -0.74 11.35 6.21
C LEU A 81 -1.68 12.54 6.39
N ASP A 82 -1.67 13.23 7.53
CA ASP A 82 -2.52 14.42 7.73
C ASP A 82 -2.18 15.58 6.77
N LYS A 83 -0.94 15.65 6.28
CA LYS A 83 -0.57 16.61 5.22
C LYS A 83 -1.08 16.16 3.86
N LEU A 84 -1.04 14.86 3.58
CA LEU A 84 -1.47 14.27 2.32
C LEU A 84 -3.00 14.18 2.18
N TYR A 85 -3.72 14.00 3.29
CA TYR A 85 -5.15 13.69 3.32
C TYR A 85 -6.01 14.98 3.31
N LYS A 86 -5.35 16.14 3.31
CA LYS A 86 -5.97 17.44 3.03
C LYS A 86 -6.05 17.64 1.53
N THR A 87 -7.17 18.21 1.10
CA THR A 87 -7.64 18.39 -0.28
C THR A 87 -6.66 18.06 -1.41
N PRO A 88 -6.99 17.10 -2.32
CA PRO A 88 -6.18 16.86 -3.49
C PRO A 88 -6.14 18.13 -4.36
N LYS A 89 -4.94 18.51 -4.79
CA LYS A 89 -4.72 19.80 -5.46
C LYS A 89 -5.55 19.85 -6.74
N ARG A 90 -6.30 20.93 -6.94
CA ARG A 90 -6.88 21.26 -8.24
C ARG A 90 -6.20 22.46 -8.85
N ARG A 91 -6.13 22.45 -10.18
CA ARG A 91 -5.75 23.60 -10.98
C ARG A 91 -6.74 23.75 -12.12
N LEU A 92 -7.39 24.92 -12.19
CA LEU A 92 -8.38 25.25 -13.22
C LEU A 92 -9.52 24.21 -13.32
N GLY A 93 -9.98 23.68 -12.18
CA GLY A 93 -11.07 22.70 -12.12
C GLY A 93 -10.64 21.24 -12.36
N VAL A 94 -9.38 20.99 -12.73
CA VAL A 94 -8.84 19.66 -13.00
C VAL A 94 -8.15 19.10 -11.76
N LEU A 95 -8.41 17.83 -11.44
CA LEU A 95 -7.70 17.08 -10.40
C LEU A 95 -6.22 16.95 -10.81
N MET A 96 -5.29 17.30 -9.93
CA MET A 96 -3.86 17.22 -10.24
C MET A 96 -3.24 15.94 -9.71
N GLU A 97 -2.41 15.32 -10.55
CA GLU A 97 -1.48 14.29 -10.14
C GLU A 97 -0.55 14.82 -9.04
N GLN A 98 -0.26 13.95 -8.06
CA GLN A 98 0.68 14.18 -6.97
C GLN A 98 1.89 13.27 -7.18
N ASN A 99 3.07 13.82 -6.91
CA ASN A 99 4.31 13.05 -6.85
C ASN A 99 4.54 12.63 -5.40
N LEU A 100 4.36 11.35 -5.10
CA LEU A 100 4.61 10.81 -3.78
C LEU A 100 5.90 10.01 -3.78
N ARG A 101 6.82 10.42 -2.90
CA ARG A 101 8.05 9.69 -2.65
C ARG A 101 7.85 8.72 -1.48
N GLY A 102 8.09 7.45 -1.71
CA GLY A 102 7.89 6.41 -0.71
C GLY A 102 8.63 5.12 -1.02
N LYS A 103 8.46 4.14 -0.16
CA LYS A 103 8.92 2.76 -0.39
C LYS A 103 7.72 1.93 -0.83
N VAL A 104 7.88 1.20 -1.93
CA VAL A 104 6.84 0.31 -2.45
C VAL A 104 7.02 -1.07 -1.84
N TYR A 105 5.92 -1.63 -1.33
CA TYR A 105 5.86 -2.97 -0.75
C TYR A 105 4.72 -3.79 -1.35
N GLY A 106 4.77 -5.10 -1.13
CA GLY A 106 3.74 -6.04 -1.52
C GLY A 106 3.92 -6.56 -2.95
N HIS A 107 2.80 -6.88 -3.60
CA HIS A 107 2.76 -7.36 -4.98
C HIS A 107 1.69 -6.61 -5.76
N LYS A 108 1.68 -6.74 -7.09
CA LYS A 108 0.78 -5.98 -8.01
C LYS A 108 -0.73 -5.97 -7.69
N ARG A 109 -1.21 -6.78 -6.74
CA ARG A 109 -2.64 -6.88 -6.35
C ARG A 109 -2.90 -6.46 -4.89
N ALA A 110 -1.86 -5.97 -4.23
CA ALA A 110 -1.84 -5.48 -2.86
C ALA A 110 -0.59 -4.60 -2.69
N LEU A 111 -0.48 -3.56 -3.52
CA LEU A 111 0.65 -2.63 -3.42
C LEU A 111 0.41 -1.64 -2.30
N GLN A 112 1.49 -1.36 -1.58
CA GLN A 112 1.54 -0.38 -0.52
C GLN A 112 2.66 0.62 -0.79
N LEU A 113 2.34 1.91 -0.73
CA LEU A 113 3.32 2.98 -0.75
C LEU A 113 3.47 3.52 0.68
N MET A 114 4.59 3.20 1.32
CA MET A 114 4.91 3.73 2.64
C MET A 114 5.65 5.06 2.48
N ILE A 115 5.03 6.15 2.93
CA ILE A 115 5.62 7.49 2.88
C ILE A 115 6.25 7.86 4.22
N GLY A 116 7.25 8.73 4.17
CA GLY A 116 7.90 9.25 5.37
C GLY A 116 8.64 8.19 6.17
N SER A 117 8.83 8.45 7.48
CA SER A 117 9.68 7.64 8.36
C SER A 117 8.86 6.68 9.24
N GLU A 118 7.88 5.99 8.67
CA GLU A 118 7.16 4.95 9.39
C GLU A 118 8.10 3.78 9.73
N LYS A 119 8.10 3.38 11.00
CA LYS A 119 8.77 2.14 11.41
C LYS A 119 7.81 0.99 11.12
N TYR A 120 8.30 0.01 10.37
CA TYR A 120 7.63 -1.28 10.19
C TYR A 120 7.18 -1.83 11.56
N VAL A 121 5.90 -2.20 11.68
CA VAL A 121 5.34 -2.67 12.96
C VAL A 121 5.75 -4.11 13.22
N ASP A 122 5.97 -4.35 14.51
CA ASP A 122 6.26 -5.63 15.13
C ASP A 122 5.33 -6.74 14.62
N ASP A 123 5.91 -7.66 13.87
CA ASP A 123 5.20 -8.69 13.12
C ASP A 123 4.87 -9.93 13.98
N THR A 124 5.01 -9.83 15.31
CA THR A 124 4.88 -10.97 16.22
C THR A 124 3.46 -11.22 16.72
N LYS A 125 2.59 -10.19 16.75
CA LYS A 125 1.23 -10.32 17.28
C LYS A 125 0.19 -10.48 16.18
N ILE A 126 -0.26 -11.71 15.98
CA ILE A 126 -1.40 -12.02 15.12
C ILE A 126 -2.69 -11.64 15.83
N VAL A 127 -3.53 -10.84 15.15
CA VAL A 127 -4.89 -10.51 15.59
C VAL A 127 -5.90 -11.08 14.61
N LYS A 128 -7.10 -11.42 15.12
CA LYS A 128 -8.23 -11.88 14.32
C LYS A 128 -9.36 -10.88 14.42
N LYS A 129 -9.72 -10.24 13.30
CA LYS A 129 -10.78 -9.21 13.24
C LYS A 129 -11.90 -9.66 12.32
N LYS A 130 -13.15 -9.35 12.69
CA LYS A 130 -14.34 -9.62 11.88
C LYS A 130 -14.74 -8.38 11.10
N GLY A 131 -15.08 -8.53 9.82
CA GLY A 131 -15.43 -7.39 8.98
C GLY A 131 -15.92 -7.78 7.60
N THR A 132 -15.90 -6.80 6.70
CA THR A 132 -16.29 -6.94 5.30
C THR A 132 -15.11 -6.59 4.41
N ILE A 133 -14.85 -7.42 3.40
CA ILE A 133 -13.81 -7.20 2.40
C ILE A 133 -14.44 -6.48 1.21
N TYR A 134 -13.79 -5.41 0.79
CA TYR A 134 -14.09 -4.67 -0.42
C TYR A 134 -12.88 -4.64 -1.35
N CYS A 135 -13.12 -4.74 -2.65
CA CYS A 135 -12.13 -4.50 -3.69
C CYS A 135 -12.35 -3.09 -4.25
N LEU A 136 -11.26 -2.34 -4.33
CA LEU A 136 -11.19 -1.04 -4.97
C LEU A 136 -10.81 -1.25 -6.43
N LEU A 137 -11.79 -1.11 -7.32
CA LEU A 137 -11.67 -1.40 -8.74
C LEU A 137 -11.72 -0.10 -9.55
N PRO A 138 -10.92 0.04 -10.62
CA PRO A 138 -11.12 1.13 -11.56
C PRO A 138 -12.48 0.96 -12.27
N HIS A 139 -13.23 2.05 -12.42
CA HIS A 139 -14.50 2.12 -13.12
C HIS A 139 -14.41 3.12 -14.28
N TYR A 140 -14.19 2.58 -15.47
CA TYR A 140 -14.08 3.35 -16.70
C TYR A 140 -15.48 3.70 -17.23
N LYS A 141 -15.97 4.90 -16.89
CA LYS A 141 -17.04 5.55 -17.66
C LYS A 141 -16.55 6.89 -18.15
N LYS A 142 -16.37 7.00 -19.48
CA LYS A 142 -16.14 8.24 -20.27
C LYS A 142 -15.32 9.32 -19.55
N THR A 143 -14.04 9.38 -19.88
CA THR A 143 -13.08 10.47 -19.57
C THR A 143 -12.84 10.83 -18.10
N ASN A 144 -13.59 10.28 -17.14
CA ASN A 144 -13.34 10.43 -15.71
C ASN A 144 -13.08 9.05 -15.09
N ILE A 145 -11.90 8.84 -14.54
CA ILE A 145 -11.59 7.63 -13.77
C ILE A 145 -12.30 7.76 -12.43
N ASN A 146 -13.41 7.02 -12.28
CA ASN A 146 -14.03 6.78 -10.98
C ASN A 146 -13.55 5.43 -10.48
N TYR A 147 -13.48 5.25 -9.17
CA TYR A 147 -13.18 3.94 -8.59
C TYR A 147 -14.43 3.39 -7.93
N MET A 148 -14.73 2.13 -8.17
CA MET A 148 -15.86 1.46 -7.54
C MET A 148 -15.35 0.62 -6.38
N VAL A 149 -16.11 0.65 -5.29
CA VAL A 149 -15.94 -0.26 -4.17
C VAL A 149 -16.91 -1.42 -4.36
N SER A 150 -16.40 -2.64 -4.42
CA SER A 150 -17.20 -3.86 -4.64
C SER A 150 -16.92 -4.90 -3.56
N ASN A 151 -17.97 -5.48 -2.99
CA ASN A 151 -17.86 -6.64 -2.09
C ASN A 151 -18.08 -7.97 -2.83
N LYS A 152 -17.81 -8.02 -4.14
CA LYS A 152 -17.85 -9.24 -4.96
C LYS A 152 -16.45 -9.82 -5.17
N PRO A 153 -16.33 -11.10 -5.59
CA PRO A 153 -15.08 -11.65 -6.12
C PRO A 153 -14.40 -10.71 -7.11
N CYS A 154 -13.10 -10.49 -6.90
CA CYS A 154 -12.33 -9.55 -7.72
C CYS A 154 -11.08 -10.15 -8.37
N PHE A 155 -10.89 -11.47 -8.28
CA PHE A 155 -9.73 -12.15 -8.88
C PHE A 155 -9.50 -11.81 -10.36
N ILE A 156 -10.57 -11.74 -11.16
CA ILE A 156 -10.49 -11.49 -12.61
C ILE A 156 -10.28 -10.02 -12.99
N TYR A 157 -10.43 -9.09 -12.04
CA TYR A 157 -10.30 -7.65 -12.29
C TYR A 157 -8.97 -7.20 -11.73
N ALA A 158 -8.06 -6.74 -12.59
CA ALA A 158 -6.77 -6.18 -12.21
C ALA A 158 -6.46 -4.99 -13.14
N PRO A 159 -5.75 -3.95 -12.67
CA PRO A 159 -5.24 -3.74 -11.31
C PRO A 159 -6.34 -3.37 -10.29
N HIS A 160 -6.12 -3.69 -9.02
CA HIS A 160 -7.03 -3.33 -7.91
C HIS A 160 -6.32 -3.37 -6.56
N ALA A 161 -6.98 -2.82 -5.54
CA ALA A 161 -6.57 -2.92 -4.14
C ALA A 161 -7.70 -3.46 -3.26
N HIS A 162 -7.39 -3.70 -1.99
CA HIS A 162 -8.30 -4.36 -1.06
C HIS A 162 -8.43 -3.59 0.23
N ILE A 163 -9.66 -3.52 0.72
CA ILE A 163 -10.06 -2.76 1.89
C ILE A 163 -10.83 -3.69 2.83
N PHE A 164 -10.52 -3.62 4.11
CA PHE A 164 -11.23 -4.31 5.17
C PHE A 164 -11.92 -3.30 6.05
N TYR A 165 -13.23 -3.45 6.18
CA TYR A 165 -14.05 -2.62 7.05
C TYR A 165 -14.57 -3.43 8.24
N THR A 166 -14.21 -3.04 9.46
CA THR A 166 -14.65 -3.73 10.67
C THR A 166 -15.97 -3.16 11.17
N LYS A 167 -16.68 -3.94 12.01
CA LYS A 167 -17.91 -3.46 12.66
C LYS A 167 -17.68 -2.27 13.59
N ASP A 168 -16.45 -2.11 14.09
CA ASP A 168 -16.06 -1.03 15.01
C ASP A 168 -15.77 0.27 14.26
N GLY A 169 -15.96 0.30 12.93
CA GLY A 169 -15.76 1.49 12.11
C GLY A 169 -14.36 1.62 11.49
N GLU A 170 -13.45 0.67 11.74
CA GLU A 170 -12.09 0.74 11.22
C GLU A 170 -12.04 0.39 9.73
N ILE A 171 -11.37 1.23 8.94
CA ILE A 171 -11.07 0.98 7.53
C ILE A 171 -9.57 0.72 7.43
N MET A 172 -9.20 -0.42 6.84
CA MET A 172 -7.82 -0.84 6.69
C MET A 172 -7.54 -1.32 5.28
N ALA A 173 -6.33 -1.09 4.77
CA ALA A 173 -5.86 -1.80 3.58
C ALA A 173 -5.58 -3.28 3.91
N ILE A 174 -5.80 -4.18 2.96
CA ILE A 174 -5.38 -5.59 3.08
C ILE A 174 -4.13 -5.81 2.24
N ASN A 175 -3.06 -6.24 2.90
CA ASN A 175 -1.81 -6.70 2.31
C ASN A 175 -1.50 -8.14 2.75
N GLY A 176 -0.52 -8.79 2.12
CA GLY A 176 -0.12 -10.15 2.47
C GLY A 176 0.70 -10.81 1.37
N SER A 177 0.95 -12.11 1.51
CA SER A 177 1.51 -12.89 0.41
C SER A 177 0.55 -12.98 -0.77
N LYS A 178 1.11 -13.17 -1.96
CA LYS A 178 0.34 -13.29 -3.20
C LYS A 178 -0.68 -14.43 -3.14
N GLU A 179 -0.32 -15.51 -2.47
CA GLU A 179 -1.14 -16.71 -2.30
C GLU A 179 -2.36 -16.42 -1.41
N LEU A 180 -2.14 -15.82 -0.23
CA LEU A 180 -3.21 -15.47 0.71
C LEU A 180 -4.16 -14.41 0.13
N VAL A 181 -3.60 -13.41 -0.56
CA VAL A 181 -4.42 -12.40 -1.23
C VAL A 181 -5.29 -13.03 -2.32
N ARG A 182 -4.72 -13.94 -3.13
CA ARG A 182 -5.46 -14.67 -4.16
C ARG A 182 -6.57 -15.56 -3.60
N GLU A 183 -6.36 -16.17 -2.45
CA GLU A 183 -7.38 -17.01 -1.82
C GLU A 183 -8.64 -16.20 -1.53
N PHE A 184 -8.51 -15.07 -0.83
CA PHE A 184 -9.69 -14.27 -0.51
C PHE A 184 -10.26 -13.56 -1.73
N GLU A 185 -9.44 -13.18 -2.73
CA GLU A 185 -9.90 -12.61 -4.02
C GLU A 185 -10.89 -13.50 -4.78
N ASN A 186 -10.79 -14.82 -4.62
CA ASN A 186 -11.69 -15.80 -5.22
C ASN A 186 -12.94 -16.08 -4.36
N SER A 187 -12.90 -15.75 -3.06
CA SER A 187 -14.01 -16.02 -2.15
C SER A 187 -15.25 -15.20 -2.50
N SER A 188 -16.42 -15.85 -2.52
CA SER A 188 -17.73 -15.20 -2.58
C SER A 188 -18.21 -14.72 -1.20
N GLN A 189 -17.69 -15.32 -0.12
CA GLN A 189 -17.98 -14.88 1.24
C GLN A 189 -17.13 -13.66 1.57
N ARG A 190 -17.76 -12.49 1.60
CA ARG A 190 -17.08 -11.20 1.79
C ARG A 190 -17.53 -10.43 3.01
N VAL A 191 -18.72 -10.73 3.53
CA VAL A 191 -19.33 -10.05 4.67
C VAL A 191 -19.22 -10.91 5.92
N GLY A 192 -18.84 -10.30 7.04
CA GLY A 192 -18.72 -10.98 8.33
C GLY A 192 -17.60 -12.02 8.37
N VAL A 193 -16.59 -11.89 7.50
CA VAL A 193 -15.41 -12.75 7.45
C VAL A 193 -14.43 -12.39 8.56
N TYR A 194 -13.62 -13.36 8.95
CA TYR A 194 -12.52 -13.13 9.86
C TYR A 194 -11.20 -13.10 9.09
N LEU A 195 -10.45 -12.01 9.24
CA LEU A 195 -9.07 -11.93 8.76
C LEU A 195 -8.13 -12.08 9.95
N ALA A 196 -7.12 -12.93 9.78
CA ALA A 196 -6.02 -13.09 10.71
C ALA A 196 -4.77 -12.44 10.10
N GLY A 197 -4.04 -11.67 10.89
CA GLY A 197 -2.85 -10.97 10.42
C GLY A 197 -2.26 -10.03 11.46
N SER A 198 -1.16 -9.40 11.09
CA SER A 198 -0.56 -8.31 11.87
C SER A 198 -1.21 -6.99 11.45
N ILE A 199 -1.70 -6.18 12.40
CA ILE A 199 -2.22 -4.83 12.10
C ILE A 199 -1.11 -3.81 12.35
N SER A 200 -0.97 -2.89 11.41
CA SER A 200 0.08 -1.86 11.39
C SER A 200 -0.46 -0.56 10.80
N GLY A 201 0.35 0.49 10.82
CA GLY A 201 0.00 1.80 10.29
C GLY A 201 -0.56 2.75 11.34
N SER A 202 -0.57 4.03 11.00
CA SER A 202 -1.34 5.04 11.72
C SER A 202 -2.85 4.94 11.42
N GLU A 203 -3.71 5.67 12.14
CA GLU A 203 -5.17 5.58 11.96
C GLU A 203 -5.62 5.86 10.51
N LYS A 204 -4.99 6.82 9.84
CA LYS A 204 -5.29 7.18 8.45
C LYS A 204 -4.63 6.26 7.41
N GLY A 205 -3.65 5.44 7.79
CA GLY A 205 -2.90 4.55 6.89
C GLY A 205 -2.84 3.12 7.39
N LYS A 206 -3.87 2.70 8.13
CA LYS A 206 -3.91 1.41 8.81
C LYS A 206 -4.03 0.29 7.79
N TYR A 207 -3.31 -0.80 8.01
CA TYR A 207 -3.35 -1.97 7.16
C TYR A 207 -3.25 -3.26 7.97
N ILE A 208 -3.84 -4.32 7.45
CA ILE A 208 -3.66 -5.69 7.94
C ILE A 208 -2.79 -6.46 6.96
N TYR A 209 -1.71 -7.07 7.47
CA TYR A 209 -0.87 -7.99 6.72
C TYR A 209 -1.30 -9.43 7.04
N LEU A 210 -1.88 -10.11 6.06
CA LEU A 210 -2.41 -11.47 6.22
C LEU A 210 -1.30 -12.48 6.55
N LYS A 211 -1.62 -13.39 7.48
CA LYS A 211 -0.73 -14.46 7.95
C LYS A 211 -1.47 -15.79 8.06
#